data_AF-A0A9X2PDW9-F1
#
_entry.id   AF-A0A9X2PDW9-F1
#
_cell.length_a   1.000
_cell.length_b   1.000
_cell.length_c   1.000
_cell.angle_alpha   90.00
_cell.angle_beta   90.00
_cell.angle_gamma   90.00
#
_symmetry.space_group_name_H-M   'P 1'
#
loop_
_entity.id
_entity.type
_entity.pdbx_description
1 polymer ?
#
loop_
_entity_poly.entity_id
_entity_poly.type
_entity_poly.pdbx_seq_one_letter_code
_entity_poly.pdbx_strand_id
1 'polypeptide(L)'
;TKIVPDDQLEAETYALAGRLAKAATQAIGAIKNARNQGLGCDPVKGLEWLVIGEAENMFFRDAREGPRAYIERREPNFTGEWIDLQYDAFDPDYR
;
A
#
# COMPACT_ATOMS: atom_id res chain seq x y z
N THR A 1 10.83 -11.16 8.18
CA THR A 1 10.70 -12.59 8.54
C THR A 1 11.36 -12.79 9.90
N LYS A 2 10.59 -13.29 10.88
CA LYS A 2 10.96 -13.41 12.32
C LYS A 2 11.03 -14.90 12.68
N ILE A 3 11.95 -15.29 13.57
CA ILE A 3 12.03 -16.65 14.11
C ILE A 3 11.31 -16.65 15.46
N VAL A 4 10.44 -17.64 15.68
CA VAL A 4 9.64 -17.79 16.89
C VAL A 4 9.56 -19.27 17.30
N PRO A 5 9.27 -19.58 18.58
CA PRO A 5 8.90 -20.93 18.98
C PRO A 5 7.75 -21.50 18.14
N ASP A 6 7.74 -22.82 17.97
CA ASP A 6 6.76 -23.53 17.12
C ASP A 6 5.31 -23.24 17.53
N ASP A 7 5.04 -23.24 18.84
CA ASP A 7 3.73 -22.96 19.44
C ASP A 7 3.27 -21.50 19.26
N GLN A 8 4.15 -20.59 18.86
CA GLN A 8 3.85 -19.17 18.63
C GLN A 8 3.75 -18.82 17.14
N LEU A 9 4.11 -19.73 16.24
CA LEU A 9 4.19 -19.47 14.80
C LEU A 9 2.88 -18.93 14.23
N GLU A 10 1.76 -19.56 14.57
CA GLU A 10 0.44 -19.17 14.07
C GLU A 10 0.06 -17.77 14.57
N ALA A 11 0.16 -17.54 15.88
CA ALA A 11 -0.21 -16.27 16.50
C ALA A 11 0.59 -15.10 15.92
N GLU A 12 1.90 -15.27 15.74
CA GLU A 12 2.79 -14.25 15.17
C GLU A 12 2.55 -14.02 13.67
N THR A 13 2.21 -15.08 12.94
CA THR A 13 1.82 -14.99 11.52
C THR A 13 0.53 -14.21 11.36
N TYR A 14 -0.51 -14.50 12.15
CA TYR A 14 -1.77 -13.76 12.12
C TYR A 14 -1.62 -12.33 12.62
N ALA A 15 -0.75 -12.08 13.60
CA ALA A 15 -0.44 -10.72 14.03
C ALA A 15 0.19 -9.90 12.88
N LEU A 16 1.11 -10.51 12.11
CA LEU A 16 1.66 -9.87 10.91
C LEU A 16 0.58 -9.65 9.83
N ALA A 17 -0.22 -10.67 9.53
CA ALA A 17 -1.29 -10.57 8.54
C ALA A 17 -2.30 -9.48 8.91
N GLY A 18 -2.69 -9.39 10.19
CA GLY A 18 -3.58 -8.36 10.71
C GLY A 18 -3.01 -6.94 10.58
N ARG A 19 -1.69 -6.76 10.77
CA ARG A 19 -1.05 -5.46 10.50
C ARG A 19 -1.08 -5.09 9.02
N LEU A 20 -0.78 -6.05 8.14
CA LEU A 20 -0.82 -5.83 6.68
C LEU A 20 -2.24 -5.53 6.19
N ALA A 21 -3.25 -6.23 6.71
CA ALA A 21 -4.64 -6.05 6.34
C ALA A 21 -5.22 -4.69 6.77
N LYS A 22 -4.65 -4.07 7.81
CA LYS A 22 -5.03 -2.72 8.29
C LYS A 22 -4.27 -1.58 7.61
N ALA A 23 -3.19 -1.89 6.89
CA ALA A 23 -2.40 -0.89 6.17
C ALA A 23 -2.99 -0.59 4.78
N ALA A 24 -2.35 0.29 4.00
CA ALA A 24 -2.73 0.55 2.61
C ALA A 24 -2.50 -0.69 1.72
N THR A 25 -3.50 -1.58 1.67
CA THR A 25 -3.38 -2.92 1.08
C THR A 25 -3.04 -2.88 -0.41
N GLN A 26 -3.56 -1.88 -1.14
CA GLN A 26 -3.28 -1.70 -2.57
C GLN A 26 -1.83 -1.28 -2.81
N ALA A 27 -1.31 -0.34 -2.01
CA ALA A 27 0.10 0.04 -2.08
C ALA A 27 1.03 -1.14 -1.76
N ILE A 28 0.70 -1.96 -0.76
CA ILE A 28 1.45 -3.18 -0.43
C ILE A 28 1.43 -4.16 -1.60
N GLY A 29 0.27 -4.36 -2.25
CA GLY A 29 0.13 -5.20 -3.43
C GLY A 29 0.97 -4.71 -4.61
N ALA A 30 0.89 -3.41 -4.91
CA ALA A 30 1.68 -2.76 -5.96
C ALA A 30 3.19 -2.92 -5.71
N ILE A 31 3.66 -2.68 -4.48
CA ILE A 31 5.07 -2.86 -4.10
C ILE A 31 5.51 -4.31 -4.30
N LYS A 32 4.69 -5.28 -3.86
CA LYS A 32 4.98 -6.70 -4.05
C LYS A 32 5.11 -7.06 -5.54
N ASN A 33 4.17 -6.58 -6.36
CA ASN A 33 4.17 -6.85 -7.79
C ASN A 33 5.36 -6.20 -8.48
N ALA A 34 5.58 -4.90 -8.28
CA ALA A 34 6.70 -4.17 -8.87
C ALA A 34 8.04 -4.80 -8.51
N ARG A 35 8.22 -5.19 -7.24
CA ARG A 35 9.43 -5.89 -6.79
C ARG A 35 9.59 -7.25 -7.48
N ASN A 36 8.55 -8.08 -7.50
CA ASN A 36 8.65 -9.43 -8.06
C ASN A 36 8.91 -9.41 -9.57
N GLN A 37 8.29 -8.48 -10.30
CA GLN A 37 8.50 -8.32 -11.73
C GLN A 37 9.85 -7.68 -12.04
N GLY A 38 10.28 -6.70 -11.23
CA GLY A 38 11.53 -5.98 -11.42
C GLY A 38 12.80 -6.76 -11.00
N LEU A 39 12.69 -7.77 -10.13
CA LEU A 39 13.85 -8.52 -9.62
C LEU A 39 14.69 -9.20 -10.71
N GLY A 40 14.07 -9.57 -11.85
CA GLY A 40 14.76 -10.17 -12.99
C GLY A 40 15.18 -9.18 -14.07
N CYS A 41 14.94 -7.89 -13.87
CA CYS A 41 15.17 -6.85 -14.85
C CYS A 41 16.47 -6.08 -14.59
N ASP A 42 16.96 -5.35 -15.60
CA ASP A 42 17.95 -4.31 -15.36
C ASP A 42 17.34 -3.16 -14.52
N PRO A 43 18.16 -2.30 -13.88
CA PRO A 43 17.66 -1.26 -13.00
C PRO A 43 16.67 -0.28 -13.64
N VAL A 44 16.83 0.04 -14.93
CA VAL A 44 15.92 0.97 -15.63
C VAL A 44 14.56 0.31 -15.77
N LYS A 45 14.53 -0.94 -16.23
CA LYS A 45 13.27 -1.69 -16.37
C LYS A 45 12.63 -2.03 -15.01
N GLY A 46 13.43 -2.25 -13.97
CA GLY A 46 12.94 -2.39 -12.60
C GLY A 46 12.25 -1.10 -12.08
N LEU A 47 12.79 0.07 -12.40
CA LEU A 47 12.18 1.35 -12.08
C LEU A 47 10.88 1.59 -12.84
N GLU A 48 10.77 1.16 -14.11
CA GLU A 48 9.51 1.25 -14.85
C GLU A 48 8.37 0.51 -14.14
N TRP A 49 8.63 -0.69 -13.61
CA TRP A 49 7.64 -1.44 -12.83
C TRP A 49 7.20 -0.70 -11.56
N LEU A 50 8.14 -0.02 -10.88
CA LEU A 50 7.83 0.81 -9.73
C LEU A 50 6.96 2.01 -10.11
N VAL A 51 7.31 2.72 -11.18
CA VAL A 51 6.57 3.91 -11.65
C VAL A 51 5.14 3.56 -12.05
N ILE A 52 4.93 2.42 -12.73
CA ILE A 52 3.59 1.95 -13.09
C ILE A 52 2.75 1.69 -11.83
N GLY A 53 3.31 0.95 -10.86
CA GLY A 53 2.60 0.65 -9.61
C GLY A 53 2.30 1.90 -8.78
N GLU A 54 3.22 2.88 -8.77
CA GLU A 54 3.00 4.15 -8.10
C GLU A 54 1.89 4.97 -8.78
N ALA A 55 1.88 5.03 -10.11
CA ALA A 55 0.85 5.74 -10.87
C ALA A 55 -0.54 5.14 -10.61
N GLU A 56 -0.66 3.81 -10.55
CA GLU A 56 -1.91 3.14 -10.17
C GLU A 56 -2.32 3.44 -8.73
N ASN A 57 -1.37 3.45 -7.78
CA ASN A 57 -1.65 3.76 -6.38
C ASN A 57 -2.25 5.15 -6.17
N MET A 58 -1.91 6.14 -7.01
CA MET A 58 -2.45 7.50 -6.92
C MET A 58 -3.97 7.59 -7.17
N PHE A 59 -4.57 6.54 -7.75
CA PHE A 59 -6.01 6.43 -7.94
C PHE A 59 -6.72 5.72 -6.79
N PHE A 60 -6.04 5.39 -5.69
CA PHE A 60 -6.68 4.92 -4.46
C PHE A 60 -6.77 6.03 -3.42
N ARG A 61 -7.88 6.06 -2.66
CA ARG A 61 -8.10 7.07 -1.59
C ARG A 61 -6.98 7.05 -0.55
N ASP A 62 -6.39 5.88 -0.33
CA ASP A 62 -5.32 5.63 0.64
C ASP A 62 -4.05 6.47 0.37
N ALA A 63 -3.79 6.82 -0.90
CA ALA A 63 -2.64 7.66 -1.27
C ALA A 63 -2.72 9.08 -0.67
N ARG A 64 -3.95 9.58 -0.44
CA ARG A 64 -4.20 10.88 0.20
C ARG A 64 -4.33 10.75 1.71
N GLU A 65 -4.97 9.67 2.14
CA GLU A 65 -5.25 9.43 3.55
C GLU A 65 -3.96 9.25 4.38
N GLY A 66 -2.95 8.55 3.87
CA GLY A 66 -1.69 8.33 4.58
C GLY A 66 -0.99 9.65 4.97
N PRO A 67 -0.65 10.51 4.00
CA PRO A 67 -0.08 11.84 4.26
C PRO A 67 -0.96 12.71 5.16
N ARG A 68 -2.27 12.73 4.92
CA ARG A 68 -3.23 13.52 5.72
C ARG A 68 -3.23 13.08 7.19
N ALA A 69 -3.37 11.77 7.45
CA ALA A 69 -3.35 11.23 8.80
C ALA A 69 -2.03 11.50 9.52
N TYR A 70 -0.91 11.46 8.79
CA TYR A 70 0.41 11.81 9.33
C TYR A 70 0.47 13.29 9.77
N ILE A 71 0.02 14.22 8.91
CA ILE A 71 -0.02 15.66 9.21
C ILE A 71 -0.94 15.94 10.41
N GLU A 72 -2.10 15.28 10.45
CA GLU A 72 -3.11 15.43 11.50
C GLU A 72 -2.78 14.66 12.78
N ARG A 73 -1.70 13.86 12.80
CA ARG A 73 -1.24 13.03 13.93
C ARG A 73 -2.32 12.07 14.44
N ARG A 74 -3.06 11.45 13.52
CA ARG A 74 -4.06 10.44 13.80
C ARG A 74 -3.72 9.13 13.09
N GLU A 75 -4.38 8.05 13.50
CA GLU A 75 -4.32 6.80 12.75
C GLU A 75 -4.97 6.97 11.36
N PRO A 76 -4.34 6.45 10.30
CA PRO A 76 -4.92 6.44 8.96
C PRO A 76 -6.07 5.44 8.88
N ASN A 77 -7.12 5.80 8.14
CA ASN A 77 -8.22 4.91 7.78
C ASN A 77 -8.06 4.41 6.34
N PHE A 78 -7.25 3.36 6.16
CA PHE A 78 -7.05 2.75 4.85
C PHE A 78 -8.23 1.88 4.44
N THR A 79 -8.75 2.14 3.25
CA THR A 79 -9.97 1.52 2.70
C THR A 79 -9.68 0.66 1.47
N GLY A 80 -8.59 0.93 0.75
CA GLY A 80 -8.30 0.32 -0.54
C GLY A 80 -9.30 0.72 -1.65
N GLU A 81 -10.11 1.76 -1.43
CA GLU A 81 -11.10 2.23 -2.40
C GLU A 81 -10.47 3.00 -3.55
N TRP A 82 -10.93 2.69 -4.76
CA TRP A 82 -10.58 3.42 -5.98
C TRP A 82 -11.31 4.77 -6.04
N ILE A 83 -10.65 5.77 -6.60
CA ILE A 83 -11.19 7.10 -6.86
C ILE A 83 -11.79 7.09 -8.27
N ASP A 84 -13.10 7.18 -8.33
CA ASP A 84 -13.81 7.27 -9.59
C ASP A 84 -13.87 8.73 -10.06
N LEU A 85 -13.01 9.08 -11.02
CA LEU A 85 -12.94 10.43 -11.56
C LEU A 85 -14.23 10.90 -12.26
N GLN A 86 -15.15 9.99 -12.59
CA GLN A 86 -16.43 10.32 -13.22
C GLN A 86 -17.50 10.68 -12.19
N TYR A 87 -17.52 10.01 -11.03
CA TYR A 87 -18.63 10.11 -10.07
C TYR A 87 -18.23 10.65 -8.69
N ASP A 88 -16.96 10.54 -8.30
CA ASP A 88 -16.51 11.11 -7.03
C ASP A 88 -16.45 12.63 -7.11
N ALA A 89 -16.92 13.27 -6.03
CA ALA A 89 -16.80 14.71 -5.89
C ALA A 89 -15.32 15.12 -5.84
N PHE A 90 -15.02 16.27 -6.45
CA PHE A 90 -13.71 16.89 -6.32
C PHE A 90 -13.42 17.19 -4.85
N ASP A 91 -12.34 16.62 -4.33
CA ASP A 91 -11.80 16.94 -3.02
C ASP A 91 -10.97 18.23 -3.16
N PRO A 92 -11.40 19.38 -2.59
CA PRO A 92 -10.65 20.63 -2.69
C PRO A 92 -9.34 20.59 -1.90
N ASP A 93 -9.22 19.69 -0.93
CA ASP A 93 -8.02 19.46 -0.14
C ASP A 93 -7.12 18.40 -0.79
N TYR A 94 -7.06 18.40 -2.13
CA TYR A 94 -6.18 17.59 -2.98
C TYR A 94 -4.69 17.97 -2.75
N ARG A 95 -4.20 17.74 -1.54
CA ARG A 95 -2.82 17.99 -1.12
C ARG A 95 -2.19 16.72 -0.58
#